data_AF-A0A846LH27-F1
#
_entry.id   AF-A0A846LH27-F1
#
_cell.length_a   1.000
_cell.length_b   1.000
_cell.length_c   1.000
_cell.angle_alpha   90.00
_cell.angle_beta   90.00
_cell.angle_gamma   90.00
#
_symmetry.space_group_name_H-M   'P 1'
#
loop_
_entity.id
_entity.type
_entity.pdbx_description
1 polymer ?
#
loop_
_entity_poly.entity_id
_entity_poly.type
_entity_poly.pdbx_seq_one_letter_code
_entity_poly.pdbx_strand_id
1 'polypeptide(L)'
;MTGGRSARLVERHAALLDRACDVRFVREATAGTLAAGDFARYLLVEEAFVLTASRVLGRVVWESDGWAELLPSARSLTNLVTEQRDYFAGLRHRWPVEDAPATLARAQVLSEVVLRQVTESGRPAALTGMLAAETMYARWCTAAAAQPADRDPDLQAWIDLHAEPAFLGQVAALRADVDALPTELADDAALDRWYAAVLEAEIAFHDAVHG
;
A
#
# COMPACT_ATOMS: atom_id res chain seq x y z
N MET A 1 13.50 25.70 -3.66
CA MET A 1 13.14 24.30 -3.43
C MET A 1 11.62 24.22 -3.34
N THR A 2 10.95 23.99 -4.46
CA THR A 2 9.49 24.06 -4.57
C THR A 2 8.90 22.65 -4.44
N GLY A 3 8.67 22.21 -3.20
CA GLY A 3 8.00 20.95 -2.89
C GLY A 3 7.78 20.81 -1.38
N GLY A 4 6.67 20.19 -0.96
CA GLY A 4 6.34 19.88 0.44
C GLY A 4 7.32 18.89 1.10
N ARG A 5 7.13 18.61 2.39
CA ARG A 5 7.87 17.57 3.13
C ARG A 5 7.70 16.19 2.49
N SER A 6 6.48 15.84 2.09
CA SER A 6 6.10 14.61 1.39
C SER A 6 6.87 14.44 0.07
N ALA A 7 6.99 15.50 -0.73
CA ALA A 7 7.73 15.47 -1.99
C ALA A 7 9.23 15.22 -1.77
N ARG A 8 9.83 15.89 -0.78
CA ARG A 8 11.24 15.66 -0.41
C ARG A 8 11.47 14.26 0.16
N LEU A 9 10.52 13.73 0.92
CA LEU A 9 10.55 12.37 1.44
C LEU A 9 10.59 11.34 0.29
N VAL A 10 9.67 11.45 -0.67
CA VAL A 10 9.65 10.59 -1.86
C VAL A 10 10.94 10.72 -2.67
N GLU A 11 11.45 11.95 -2.84
CA GLU A 11 12.71 12.20 -3.56
C GLU A 11 13.91 11.53 -2.87
N ARG A 12 14.04 11.65 -1.55
CA ARG A 12 15.13 11.02 -0.78
C ARG A 12 15.10 9.48 -0.88
N HIS A 13 13.91 8.88 -0.98
CA HIS A 13 13.73 7.43 -1.06
C HIS A 13 13.47 6.92 -2.48
N ALA A 14 13.72 7.73 -3.52
CA ALA A 14 13.41 7.37 -4.90
C ALA A 14 14.05 6.04 -5.33
N ALA A 15 15.31 5.79 -4.96
CA ALA A 15 16.00 4.54 -5.29
C ALA A 15 15.39 3.31 -4.59
N LEU A 16 14.88 3.47 -3.37
CA LEU A 16 14.20 2.39 -2.66
C LEU A 16 12.80 2.14 -3.24
N LEU A 17 12.09 3.22 -3.59
CA LEU A 17 10.81 3.13 -4.30
C LEU A 17 10.97 2.49 -5.68
N ASP A 18 12.04 2.80 -6.42
CA ASP A 18 12.41 2.13 -7.67
C ASP A 18 12.55 0.62 -7.47
N ARG A 19 13.30 0.21 -6.44
CA ARG A 19 13.46 -1.22 -6.09
C ARG A 19 12.14 -1.88 -5.76
N ALA A 20 11.29 -1.24 -4.95
CA ALA A 20 9.97 -1.77 -4.60
C ALA A 20 9.07 -1.94 -5.84
N CYS A 21 9.08 -0.99 -6.77
CA CYS A 21 8.36 -1.08 -8.04
C CYS A 21 9.03 -1.99 -9.09
N ASP A 22 10.19 -2.59 -8.79
CA ASP A 22 10.90 -3.50 -9.69
C ASP A 22 11.10 -4.89 -9.06
N VAL A 23 10.37 -5.25 -8.01
CA VAL A 23 10.40 -6.64 -7.52
C VAL A 23 9.82 -7.60 -8.55
N ARG A 24 10.19 -8.89 -8.43
CA ARG A 24 9.83 -9.91 -9.43
C ARG A 24 8.32 -9.95 -9.69
N PHE A 25 7.53 -9.99 -8.61
CA PHE A 25 6.08 -9.97 -8.69
C PHE A 25 5.56 -8.77 -9.52
N VAL A 26 6.02 -7.56 -9.22
CA VAL A 26 5.58 -6.33 -9.90
C VAL A 26 5.93 -6.37 -11.39
N ARG A 27 7.14 -6.81 -11.76
CA ARG A 27 7.52 -6.97 -13.16
C ARG A 27 6.64 -7.98 -13.89
N GLU A 28 6.42 -9.15 -13.29
CA GLU A 28 5.63 -10.21 -13.90
C GLU A 28 4.14 -9.82 -14.02
N ALA A 29 3.59 -9.18 -12.99
CA ALA A 29 2.22 -8.67 -13.01
C ALA A 29 2.05 -7.55 -14.06
N THR A 30 3.03 -6.66 -14.15
CA THR A 30 3.06 -5.61 -15.18
C THR A 30 3.19 -6.21 -16.58
N ALA A 31 3.98 -7.26 -16.79
CA ALA A 31 4.18 -7.86 -18.09
C ALA A 31 3.08 -8.85 -18.51
N GLY A 32 2.16 -9.23 -17.62
CA GLY A 32 1.19 -10.30 -17.88
C GLY A 32 1.79 -11.71 -17.86
N THR A 33 2.92 -11.89 -17.18
CA THR A 33 3.64 -13.16 -17.11
C THR A 33 3.60 -13.80 -15.72
N LEU A 34 2.81 -13.24 -14.80
CA LEU A 34 2.65 -13.75 -13.44
C LEU A 34 1.95 -15.11 -13.46
N ALA A 35 2.54 -16.10 -12.77
CA ALA A 35 1.95 -17.42 -12.68
C ALA A 35 0.64 -17.40 -11.86
N ALA A 36 -0.35 -18.19 -12.27
CA ALA A 36 -1.65 -18.28 -11.60
C ALA A 36 -1.55 -18.58 -10.09
N GLY A 37 -0.64 -19.48 -9.69
CA GLY A 37 -0.42 -19.81 -8.28
C GLY A 37 0.18 -18.66 -7.47
N ASP A 38 1.07 -17.87 -8.08
CA ASP A 38 1.67 -16.70 -7.45
C ASP A 38 0.63 -15.58 -7.29
N PHE A 39 -0.24 -15.39 -8.29
CA PHE A 39 -1.37 -14.47 -8.19
C PHE A 39 -2.38 -14.89 -7.11
N ALA A 40 -2.71 -16.18 -7.00
CA ALA A 40 -3.58 -16.68 -5.93
C ALA A 40 -3.02 -16.37 -4.54
N ARG A 41 -1.71 -16.61 -4.35
CA ARG A 41 -0.99 -16.30 -3.10
C ARG A 41 -0.95 -14.80 -2.82
N TYR A 42 -0.69 -13.98 -3.85
CA TYR A 42 -0.75 -12.53 -3.73
C TYR A 42 -2.10 -12.05 -3.22
N LEU A 43 -3.20 -12.48 -3.85
CA LEU A 43 -4.51 -12.03 -3.43
C LEU A 43 -4.85 -12.45 -1.98
N LEU A 44 -4.32 -13.59 -1.50
CA LEU A 44 -4.51 -14.03 -0.12
C LEU A 44 -3.78 -13.11 0.87
N VAL A 45 -2.52 -12.76 0.58
CA VAL A 45 -1.72 -11.93 1.49
C VAL A 45 -2.16 -10.46 1.43
N GLU A 46 -2.58 -9.99 0.27
CA GLU A 46 -3.09 -8.65 0.06
C GLU A 46 -4.43 -8.43 0.76
N GLU A 47 -5.37 -9.39 0.69
CA GLU A 47 -6.61 -9.31 1.46
C GLU A 47 -6.33 -9.18 2.97
N ALA A 48 -5.35 -9.92 3.49
CA ALA A 48 -4.94 -9.82 4.89
C ALA A 48 -4.32 -8.46 5.20
N PHE A 49 -3.54 -7.89 4.27
CA PHE A 49 -2.98 -6.56 4.42
C PHE A 49 -4.05 -5.46 4.34
N VAL A 50 -5.07 -5.58 3.49
CA VAL A 50 -6.20 -4.63 3.43
C VAL A 50 -6.93 -4.53 4.77
N LEU A 51 -7.08 -5.64 5.49
CA LEU A 51 -7.58 -5.61 6.87
C LEU A 51 -6.63 -4.85 7.80
N THR A 52 -5.32 -5.04 7.68
CA THR A 52 -4.32 -4.28 8.44
C THR A 52 -4.37 -2.79 8.10
N ALA A 53 -4.37 -2.40 6.83
CA ALA A 53 -4.49 -1.03 6.35
C ALA A 53 -5.78 -0.36 6.88
N SER A 54 -6.89 -1.10 6.91
CA SER A 54 -8.14 -0.62 7.50
C SER A 54 -7.99 -0.25 8.98
N ARG A 55 -7.24 -1.06 9.74
CA ARG A 55 -6.94 -0.76 11.16
C ARG A 55 -6.01 0.46 11.30
N VAL A 56 -5.03 0.59 10.41
CA VAL A 56 -4.11 1.74 10.37
C VAL A 56 -4.88 3.04 10.11
N LEU A 57 -5.73 3.07 9.08
CA LEU A 57 -6.57 4.24 8.79
C LEU A 57 -7.63 4.49 9.86
N GLY A 58 -8.16 3.42 10.48
CA GLY A 58 -9.02 3.53 11.66
C GLY A 58 -8.33 4.26 12.82
N ARG A 59 -7.03 4.06 13.02
CA ARG A 59 -6.24 4.81 14.00
C ARG A 59 -6.12 6.28 13.63
N VAL A 60 -5.88 6.60 12.35
CA VAL A 60 -5.83 7.99 11.87
C VAL A 60 -7.16 8.71 12.13
N VAL A 61 -8.29 8.06 11.79
CA VAL A 61 -9.63 8.59 12.04
C VAL A 61 -9.86 8.84 13.53
N TRP A 62 -9.48 7.89 14.39
CA TRP A 62 -9.62 8.01 15.84
C TRP A 62 -8.82 9.18 16.44
N GLU A 63 -7.62 9.44 15.91
CA GLU A 63 -6.73 10.51 16.39
C GLU A 63 -6.91 11.85 15.65
N SER A 64 -7.88 11.97 14.74
CA SER A 64 -8.10 13.23 14.00
C SER A 64 -8.87 14.25 14.86
N ASP A 65 -8.36 15.48 14.94
CA ASP A 65 -8.94 16.53 15.80
C ASP A 65 -10.12 17.25 15.13
N GLY A 66 -10.27 17.12 13.81
CA GLY A 66 -11.33 17.79 13.07
C GLY A 66 -11.60 17.20 11.68
N TRP A 67 -12.65 17.69 11.04
CA TRP A 67 -13.15 17.16 9.77
C TRP A 67 -12.14 17.20 8.62
N ALA A 68 -11.27 18.22 8.58
CA ALA A 68 -10.27 18.34 7.53
C ALA A 68 -9.26 17.19 7.56
N GLU A 69 -8.88 16.75 8.76
CA GLU A 69 -7.95 15.62 8.97
C GLU A 69 -8.67 14.27 8.89
N LEU A 70 -9.91 14.22 9.38
CA LEU A 70 -10.68 12.98 9.50
C LEU A 70 -11.19 12.49 8.14
N LEU A 71 -11.75 13.38 7.33
CA LEU A 71 -12.50 12.99 6.13
C LEU A 71 -11.66 12.26 5.07
N PRO A 72 -10.41 12.65 4.76
CA PRO A 72 -9.58 11.92 3.81
C PRO A 72 -9.38 10.46 4.21
N SER A 73 -8.88 10.21 5.43
CA SER A 73 -8.65 8.85 5.92
C SER A 73 -9.93 8.06 6.12
N ALA A 74 -11.05 8.69 6.48
CA ALA A 74 -12.35 8.01 6.56
C ALA A 74 -12.86 7.54 5.20
N ARG A 75 -12.62 8.33 4.13
CA ARG A 75 -12.97 7.92 2.75
C ARG A 75 -12.08 6.77 2.27
N SER A 76 -10.77 6.86 2.50
CA SER A 76 -9.84 5.75 2.19
C SER A 76 -10.20 4.48 2.96
N LEU A 77 -10.51 4.59 4.25
CA LEU A 77 -11.00 3.47 5.05
C LEU A 77 -12.30 2.88 4.48
N THR A 78 -13.24 3.73 4.06
CA THR A 78 -14.49 3.27 3.43
C THR A 78 -14.20 2.46 2.18
N ASN A 79 -13.27 2.91 1.33
CA ASN A 79 -12.84 2.18 0.14
C ASN A 79 -12.27 0.79 0.47
N LEU A 80 -11.40 0.69 1.48
CA LEU A 80 -10.82 -0.59 1.91
C LEU A 80 -11.89 -1.59 2.38
N VAL A 81 -12.87 -1.13 3.17
CA VAL A 81 -13.90 -2.01 3.75
C VAL A 81 -15.12 -2.23 2.85
N THR A 82 -15.14 -1.61 1.67
CA THR A 82 -16.18 -1.79 0.64
C THR A 82 -15.56 -2.31 -0.65
N GLU A 83 -15.17 -1.45 -1.58
CA GLU A 83 -14.72 -1.84 -2.93
C GLU A 83 -13.60 -2.89 -2.92
N GLN A 84 -12.55 -2.68 -2.11
CA GLN A 84 -11.47 -3.67 -2.04
C GLN A 84 -11.90 -4.96 -1.33
N ARG A 85 -12.67 -4.85 -0.24
CA ARG A 85 -13.22 -6.02 0.46
C ARG A 85 -14.07 -6.88 -0.46
N ASP A 86 -14.94 -6.26 -1.25
CA ASP A 86 -15.84 -6.92 -2.20
C ASP A 86 -15.05 -7.53 -3.36
N TYR A 87 -14.02 -6.85 -3.86
CA TYR A 87 -13.06 -7.41 -4.83
C TYR A 87 -12.48 -8.73 -4.30
N PHE A 88 -11.86 -8.75 -3.11
CA PHE A 88 -11.25 -9.98 -2.59
C PHE A 88 -12.27 -11.09 -2.33
N ALA A 89 -13.43 -10.75 -1.74
CA ALA A 89 -14.50 -11.71 -1.45
C ALA A 89 -15.03 -12.39 -2.73
N GLY A 90 -15.18 -11.63 -3.82
CA GLY A 90 -15.57 -12.16 -5.13
C GLY A 90 -14.53 -13.08 -5.77
N LEU A 91 -13.26 -12.99 -5.37
CA LEU A 91 -12.17 -13.74 -5.97
C LEU A 91 -11.78 -15.03 -5.24
N ARG A 92 -12.00 -15.13 -3.92
CA ARG A 92 -11.44 -16.24 -3.10
C ARG A 92 -11.79 -17.63 -3.62
N HIS A 93 -13.01 -17.83 -4.11
CA HIS A 93 -13.46 -19.14 -4.61
C HIS A 93 -12.79 -19.54 -5.93
N ARG A 94 -12.31 -18.58 -6.73
CA ARG A 94 -11.65 -18.81 -8.02
C ARG A 94 -10.14 -18.99 -7.88
N TRP A 95 -9.57 -18.46 -6.80
CA TRP A 95 -8.13 -18.45 -6.53
C TRP A 95 -7.80 -19.15 -5.20
N PRO A 96 -8.01 -20.47 -5.10
CA PRO A 96 -7.69 -21.21 -3.88
C PRO A 96 -6.18 -21.31 -3.66
N VAL A 97 -5.77 -21.33 -2.38
CA VAL A 97 -4.37 -21.53 -1.96
C VAL A 97 -4.34 -22.72 -1.00
N GLU A 98 -3.61 -23.78 -1.35
CA GLU A 98 -3.56 -25.01 -0.54
C GLU A 98 -2.87 -24.78 0.82
N ASP A 99 -1.75 -24.04 0.85
CA ASP A 99 -1.02 -23.71 2.07
C ASP A 99 -1.19 -22.24 2.47
N ALA A 100 -2.45 -21.87 2.75
CA ALA A 100 -2.79 -20.51 3.14
C ALA A 100 -2.06 -20.05 4.43
N PRO A 101 -1.98 -20.85 5.52
CA PRO A 101 -1.29 -20.42 6.73
C PRO A 101 0.20 -20.13 6.52
N ALA A 102 0.94 -20.97 5.80
CA ALA A 102 2.36 -20.71 5.56
C ALA A 102 2.56 -19.51 4.64
N THR A 103 1.68 -19.32 3.65
CA THR A 103 1.72 -18.16 2.75
C THR A 103 1.51 -16.86 3.53
N LEU A 104 0.50 -16.80 4.40
CA LEU A 104 0.26 -15.64 5.27
C LEU A 104 1.44 -15.37 6.22
N ALA A 105 2.02 -16.41 6.81
CA ALA A 105 3.17 -16.27 7.69
C ALA A 105 4.41 -15.71 6.97
N ARG A 106 4.65 -16.07 5.70
CA ARG A 106 5.77 -15.52 4.93
C ARG A 106 5.61 -14.03 4.61
N ALA A 107 4.38 -13.56 4.42
CA ALA A 107 4.09 -12.17 4.06
C ALA A 107 3.76 -11.26 5.26
N GLN A 108 3.76 -11.78 6.50
CA GLN A 108 3.31 -11.03 7.68
C GLN A 108 4.14 -9.78 7.99
N VAL A 109 5.38 -9.70 7.47
CA VAL A 109 6.36 -8.64 7.78
C VAL A 109 5.81 -7.22 7.56
N LEU A 110 5.06 -7.00 6.46
CA LEU A 110 4.48 -5.69 6.18
C LEU A 110 3.45 -5.29 7.23
N SER A 111 2.56 -6.22 7.60
CA SER A 111 1.57 -5.98 8.66
C SER A 111 2.22 -5.72 10.01
N GLU A 112 3.27 -6.48 10.37
CA GLU A 112 4.01 -6.30 11.61
C GLU A 112 4.69 -4.93 11.67
N VAL A 113 5.35 -4.52 10.57
CA VAL A 113 6.04 -3.23 10.49
C VAL A 113 5.06 -2.09 10.66
N VAL A 114 3.96 -2.05 9.90
CA VAL A 114 3.01 -0.93 9.98
C VAL A 114 2.30 -0.89 11.34
N LEU A 115 1.84 -2.03 11.86
CA LEU A 115 1.12 -2.05 13.14
C LEU A 115 2.03 -1.66 14.31
N ARG A 116 3.30 -2.08 14.28
CA ARG A 116 4.28 -1.67 15.30
C ARG A 116 4.51 -0.17 15.26
N GLN A 117 4.79 0.40 14.09
CA GLN A 117 4.99 1.85 13.94
C GLN A 117 3.78 2.64 14.43
N VAL A 118 2.57 2.22 14.06
CA VAL A 118 1.32 2.87 14.48
C VAL A 118 1.10 2.76 15.98
N THR A 119 1.43 1.63 16.59
CA THR A 119 1.31 1.43 18.04
C THR A 119 2.30 2.31 18.80
N GLU A 120 3.52 2.44 18.31
CA GLU A 120 4.60 3.19 18.96
C GLU A 120 4.50 4.70 18.75
N SER A 121 3.98 5.14 17.59
CA SER A 121 4.11 6.53 17.13
C SER A 121 2.81 7.16 16.60
N GLY A 122 1.68 6.45 16.62
CA GLY A 122 0.36 7.01 16.32
C GLY A 122 0.17 7.47 14.87
N ARG A 123 -0.69 8.48 14.70
CA ARG A 123 -1.12 9.04 13.40
C ARG A 123 0.02 9.49 12.48
N PRO A 124 1.10 10.16 12.94
CA PRO A 124 2.20 10.52 12.05
C PRO A 124 2.83 9.31 11.35
N ALA A 125 3.05 8.22 12.08
CA ALA A 125 3.58 6.98 11.54
C ALA A 125 2.56 6.26 10.65
N ALA A 126 1.28 6.26 11.03
CA ALA A 126 0.20 5.72 10.22
C ALA A 126 0.12 6.39 8.83
N LEU A 127 0.07 7.73 8.80
CA LEU A 127 0.02 8.52 7.57
C LEU A 127 1.25 8.28 6.70
N THR A 128 2.44 8.29 7.31
CA THR A 128 3.70 8.11 6.58
C THR A 128 3.85 6.70 6.01
N GLY A 129 3.46 5.68 6.79
CA GLY A 129 3.48 4.30 6.36
C GLY A 129 2.49 4.02 5.23
N MET A 130 1.25 4.51 5.36
CA MET A 130 0.26 4.42 4.27
C MET A 130 0.72 5.17 3.02
N LEU A 131 1.34 6.36 3.18
CA LEU A 131 1.90 7.10 2.05
C LEU A 131 2.97 6.28 1.30
N ALA A 132 3.83 5.55 2.01
CA ALA A 132 4.85 4.71 1.39
C ALA A 132 4.25 3.58 0.55
N ALA A 133 3.33 2.81 1.14
CA ALA A 133 2.63 1.72 0.47
C ALA A 133 1.84 2.24 -0.75
N GLU A 134 0.98 3.24 -0.56
CA GLU A 134 0.12 3.74 -1.63
C GLU A 134 0.89 4.47 -2.74
N THR A 135 2.03 5.09 -2.44
CA THR A 135 2.91 5.67 -3.48
C THR A 135 3.52 4.58 -4.36
N MET A 136 3.91 3.44 -3.77
CA MET A 136 4.40 2.28 -4.53
C MET A 136 3.30 1.74 -5.46
N TYR A 137 2.10 1.50 -4.92
CA TYR A 137 0.96 1.02 -5.69
C TYR A 137 0.56 1.99 -6.81
N ALA A 138 0.43 3.28 -6.52
CA ALA A 138 0.10 4.28 -7.53
C ALA A 138 1.13 4.28 -8.67
N ARG A 139 2.42 4.18 -8.34
CA ARG A 139 3.49 4.17 -9.34
C ARG A 139 3.48 2.91 -10.18
N TRP A 140 3.40 1.74 -9.55
CA TRP A 140 3.34 0.46 -10.24
C TRP A 140 2.10 0.40 -11.14
N CYS A 141 0.91 0.60 -10.58
CA CYS A 141 -0.34 0.39 -11.29
C CYS A 141 -0.58 1.43 -12.39
N THR A 142 -0.17 2.69 -12.19
CA THR A 142 -0.22 3.69 -13.28
C THR A 142 0.68 3.29 -14.45
N ALA A 143 1.90 2.80 -14.17
CA ALA A 143 2.81 2.33 -15.21
C ALA A 143 2.27 1.08 -15.92
N ALA A 144 1.70 0.14 -15.16
CA ALA A 144 1.14 -1.09 -15.71
C ALA A 144 -0.11 -0.83 -16.56
N ALA A 145 -1.00 0.06 -16.13
CA ALA A 145 -2.19 0.45 -16.90
C ALA A 145 -1.81 1.15 -18.24
N ALA A 146 -0.69 1.87 -18.28
CA ALA A 146 -0.18 2.49 -19.50
C ALA A 146 0.52 1.50 -20.45
N GLN A 147 0.89 0.30 -19.98
CA GLN A 147 1.56 -0.72 -20.76
C GLN A 147 0.55 -1.75 -21.30
N PRO A 148 0.42 -1.91 -22.63
CA PRO A 148 -0.33 -3.01 -23.22
C PRO A 148 0.29 -4.36 -22.83
N ALA A 149 -0.49 -5.22 -22.18
CA ALA A 149 -0.14 -6.60 -21.90
C ALA A 149 -1.42 -7.45 -21.81
N ASP A 150 -1.31 -8.73 -22.15
CA ASP A 150 -2.37 -9.70 -21.93
C ASP A 150 -2.28 -10.20 -20.49
N ARG A 151 -3.11 -9.63 -19.60
CA ARG A 151 -3.14 -9.96 -18.18
C ARG A 151 -4.42 -10.72 -17.87
N ASP A 152 -4.39 -11.53 -16.80
CA ASP A 152 -5.62 -12.08 -16.24
C ASP A 152 -6.60 -10.91 -15.91
N PRO A 153 -7.89 -11.02 -16.25
CA PRO A 153 -8.86 -9.96 -16.01
C PRO A 153 -8.95 -9.49 -14.56
N ASP A 154 -8.74 -10.39 -13.59
CA ASP A 154 -8.77 -10.03 -12.17
C ASP A 154 -7.55 -9.20 -11.79
N LEU A 155 -6.38 -9.57 -12.31
CA LEU A 155 -5.15 -8.78 -12.11
C LEU A 155 -5.28 -7.40 -12.78
N GLN A 156 -5.86 -7.34 -13.98
CA GLN A 156 -6.10 -6.07 -14.67
C GLN A 156 -7.05 -5.18 -13.85
N ALA A 157 -8.13 -5.74 -13.30
CA ALA A 157 -9.06 -5.01 -12.44
C ALA A 157 -8.37 -4.43 -11.19
N TRP A 158 -7.44 -5.18 -10.58
CA TRP A 158 -6.65 -4.68 -9.46
C TRP A 158 -5.71 -3.53 -9.83
N ILE A 159 -5.03 -3.64 -10.98
CA ILE A 159 -4.19 -2.57 -11.52
C ILE A 159 -5.03 -1.32 -11.81
N ASP A 160 -6.18 -1.48 -12.46
CA ASP A 160 -7.05 -0.36 -12.82
C ASP A 160 -7.55 0.36 -11.56
N LEU A 161 -8.00 -0.39 -10.54
CA LEU A 161 -8.44 0.17 -9.25
C LEU A 161 -7.38 1.09 -8.61
N HIS A 162 -6.10 0.77 -8.76
CA HIS A 162 -4.99 1.55 -8.21
C HIS A 162 -4.41 2.60 -9.19
N ALA A 163 -4.89 2.63 -10.43
CA ALA A 163 -4.56 3.67 -11.41
C ALA A 163 -5.67 4.71 -11.57
N GLU A 164 -6.86 4.45 -11.03
CA GLU A 164 -8.02 5.33 -11.14
C GLU A 164 -7.86 6.66 -10.37
N PRO A 165 -8.53 7.74 -10.82
CA PRO A 165 -8.49 9.04 -10.16
C PRO A 165 -8.87 9.00 -8.67
N ALA A 166 -9.75 8.08 -8.28
CA ALA A 166 -10.16 7.90 -6.89
C ALA A 166 -8.98 7.45 -6.02
N PHE A 167 -8.18 6.47 -6.46
CA PHE A 167 -6.99 6.03 -5.74
C PHE A 167 -5.89 7.09 -5.75
N LEU A 168 -5.61 7.71 -6.91
CA LEU A 168 -4.60 8.77 -6.99
C LEU A 168 -4.95 9.99 -6.14
N GLY A 169 -6.24 10.29 -5.98
CA GLY A 169 -6.73 11.32 -5.06
C GLY A 169 -6.47 10.99 -3.59
N GLN A 170 -6.55 9.71 -3.20
CA GLN A 170 -6.21 9.24 -1.84
C GLN A 170 -4.72 9.43 -1.56
N VAL A 171 -3.85 9.04 -2.50
CA VAL A 171 -2.39 9.25 -2.37
C VAL A 171 -2.06 10.75 -2.25
N ALA A 172 -2.73 11.60 -3.04
CA ALA A 172 -2.56 13.04 -2.95
C ALA A 172 -2.99 13.60 -1.58
N ALA A 173 -4.05 13.05 -0.98
CA ALA A 173 -4.49 13.45 0.36
C ALA A 173 -3.48 13.02 1.44
N LEU A 174 -2.95 11.80 1.37
CA LEU A 174 -1.87 11.36 2.28
C LEU A 174 -0.63 12.25 2.19
N ARG A 175 -0.26 12.70 0.99
CA ARG A 175 0.84 13.66 0.80
C ARG A 175 0.55 14.98 1.51
N ALA A 176 -0.67 15.50 1.37
CA ALA A 176 -1.09 16.73 2.03
C ALA A 176 -1.11 16.58 3.57
N ASP A 177 -1.57 15.44 4.08
CA ASP A 177 -1.56 15.15 5.52
C ASP A 177 -0.13 15.07 6.06
N VAL A 178 0.79 14.40 5.37
CA VAL A 178 2.23 14.36 5.74
C VAL A 178 2.87 15.75 5.65
N ASP A 179 2.50 16.57 4.68
CA ASP A 179 2.97 17.97 4.56
C ASP A 179 2.48 18.85 5.72
N ALA A 180 1.28 18.57 6.24
CA ALA A 180 0.67 19.30 7.35
C ALA A 180 1.17 18.86 8.73
N LEU A 181 1.85 17.71 8.84
CA LEU A 181 2.37 17.22 10.12
C LEU A 181 3.33 18.24 10.76
N PRO A 182 3.07 18.68 12.01
CA PRO A 182 4.01 19.48 12.78
C PRO A 182 5.34 18.75 12.95
N THR A 183 6.45 19.48 12.85
CA THR A 183 7.80 18.90 12.98
C THR A 183 8.05 18.38 14.40
N GLU A 184 7.35 18.92 15.40
CA GLU A 184 7.38 18.49 16.79
C GLU A 184 6.74 17.11 16.98
N LEU A 185 5.78 16.72 16.14
CA LEU A 185 5.14 15.41 16.15
C LEU A 185 5.95 14.38 15.33
N ALA A 186 6.55 14.83 14.23
CA ALA A 186 7.41 13.99 13.41
C ALA A 186 8.44 14.85 12.67
N ASP A 187 9.72 14.68 13.00
CA ASP A 187 10.82 15.27 12.24
C ASP A 187 11.08 14.49 10.95
N ASP A 188 11.88 15.05 10.04
CA ASP A 188 12.17 14.42 8.76
C ASP A 188 12.86 13.05 8.92
N ALA A 189 13.64 12.86 9.99
CA ALA A 189 14.29 11.58 10.28
C ALA A 189 13.29 10.49 10.69
N ALA A 190 12.23 10.83 11.44
CA ALA A 190 11.13 9.92 11.76
C ALA A 190 10.36 9.53 10.50
N LEU A 191 10.04 10.51 9.66
CA LEU A 191 9.38 10.24 8.38
C LEU A 191 10.22 9.31 7.50
N ASP A 192 11.53 9.57 7.39
CA ASP A 192 12.46 8.74 6.62
C ASP A 192 12.49 7.29 7.12
N ARG A 193 12.54 7.09 8.44
CA ARG A 193 12.57 5.74 9.04
C ARG A 193 11.28 4.96 8.76
N TRP A 194 10.12 5.57 8.94
CA TRP A 194 8.84 4.90 8.73
C TRP A 194 8.62 4.57 7.25
N TYR A 195 8.86 5.55 6.38
CA TYR A 195 8.69 5.42 4.94
C TYR A 195 9.60 4.32 4.36
N ALA A 196 10.89 4.33 4.69
CA ALA A 196 11.83 3.33 4.22
C ALA A 196 11.52 1.93 4.76
N ALA A 197 11.14 1.81 6.05
CA ALA A 197 10.81 0.53 6.65
C ALA A 197 9.57 -0.10 6.01
N VAL A 198 8.58 0.70 5.61
CA VAL A 198 7.42 0.18 4.86
C VAL A 198 7.83 -0.27 3.46
N LEU A 199 8.63 0.52 2.72
CA LEU A 199 9.07 0.09 1.38
C LEU A 199 9.93 -1.19 1.38
N GLU A 200 10.84 -1.36 2.35
CA GLU A 200 11.59 -2.62 2.48
C GLU A 200 10.66 -3.79 2.86
N ALA A 201 9.63 -3.54 3.68
CA ALA A 201 8.64 -4.56 4.01
C ALA A 201 7.73 -4.89 2.81
N GLU A 202 7.40 -3.92 1.95
CA GLU A 202 6.70 -4.13 0.68
C GLU A 202 7.49 -5.03 -0.26
N ILE A 203 8.81 -4.86 -0.35
CA ILE A 203 9.67 -5.75 -1.14
C ILE A 203 9.55 -7.19 -0.65
N ALA A 204 9.71 -7.40 0.67
CA ALA A 204 9.62 -8.74 1.26
C ALA A 204 8.21 -9.35 1.14
N PHE A 205 7.17 -8.52 1.28
CA PHE A 205 5.77 -8.91 1.12
C PHE A 205 5.48 -9.43 -0.29
N HIS A 206 5.91 -8.70 -1.32
CA HIS A 206 5.73 -9.11 -2.71
C HIS A 206 6.61 -10.31 -3.09
N ASP A 207 7.83 -10.43 -2.56
CA ASP A 207 8.69 -11.59 -2.80
C ASP A 207 8.12 -12.89 -2.17
N ALA A 208 7.40 -12.77 -1.05
CA ALA A 208 6.82 -13.91 -0.34
C ALA A 208 5.77 -14.69 -1.15
N VAL A 209 5.23 -14.09 -2.22
CA VAL A 209 4.20 -14.70 -3.04
C VAL A 209 4.75 -15.65 -4.09
N HIS A 210 6.07 -15.79 -4.24
CA HIS A 210 6.69 -16.78 -5.13
C HIS A 210 6.93 -18.13 -4.41
N GLY A 211 6.72 -19.25 -5.11
CA GLY A 211 6.83 -20.60 -4.53
C GLY A 211 6.29 -21.71 -5.41
#